data_AF-A0A448W3N0-F1
#
_entry.id   AF-A0A448W3N0-F1
#
_cell.length_a   1.000
_cell.length_b   1.000
_cell.length_c   1.000
_cell.angle_alpha   90.00
_cell.angle_beta   90.00
_cell.angle_gamma   90.00
#
_symmetry.space_group_name_H-M   'P 1'
#
loop_
_entity.id
_entity.type
_entity.pdbx_description
1 polymer ?
#
loop_
_entity_poly.entity_id
_entity_poly.type
_entity_poly.pdbx_seq_one_letter_code
_entity_poly.pdbx_strand_id
1 'polypeptide(L)'
;MDKNIYKNYLAILREEMIPAMGCTEPIALAYGAARAREVLGKEPERIVAKCSGNIIKNVRCVIIPNSGGLKGIPAGVILGAVAGDASLNMEVLSKVDEKGRARCRELLEADICKVELLDTPVVLHIIIEMYAGEDAVSLEIKYDHINVTRISKNGEILLDVDKAVEEKEETDRGLLNLEDIREFADTVELSDVKELLDAQIRSNMAIAHEGMTGKYGLGIGRVIRENYSHDMLTRMRSLTAAASEARMGGCDMPVVINSGSGNQGIACSVPLIVYAREMELPDYSLYRALVFSNLLTVYQKQYIGKLSAFCGAVSASCAAGAAITYMVGGDISLIKKNDREYPCQYSGNHL
;
A
#
# COMPACT_ATOMS: atom_id res chain seq x y z
N MET A 1 27.09 8.57 -11.68
CA MET A 1 25.66 8.73 -11.98
C MET A 1 25.32 10.18 -12.30
N ASP A 2 24.43 10.39 -13.27
CA ASP A 2 23.90 11.71 -13.62
C ASP A 2 23.08 12.33 -12.47
N LYS A 3 23.22 13.63 -12.23
CA LYS A 3 22.57 14.33 -11.10
C LYS A 3 21.04 14.37 -11.22
N ASN A 4 20.51 14.39 -12.43
CA ASN A 4 19.07 14.36 -12.66
C ASN A 4 18.50 12.99 -12.29
N ILE A 5 19.13 11.90 -12.78
CA ILE A 5 18.70 10.54 -12.46
C ILE A 5 18.80 10.29 -10.94
N TYR A 6 19.86 10.78 -10.29
CA TYR A 6 20.03 10.68 -8.84
C TYR A 6 18.87 11.33 -8.07
N LYS A 7 18.51 12.58 -8.40
CA LYS A 7 17.41 13.30 -7.77
C LYS A 7 16.06 12.65 -8.05
N ASN A 8 15.88 12.16 -9.28
CA ASN A 8 14.68 11.46 -9.70
C ASN A 8 14.48 10.19 -8.85
N TYR A 9 15.50 9.35 -8.69
CA TYR A 9 15.35 8.12 -7.91
C TYR A 9 15.08 8.37 -6.42
N LEU A 10 15.67 9.42 -5.84
CA LEU A 10 15.32 9.86 -4.48
C LEU A 10 13.85 10.28 -4.36
N ALA A 11 13.33 11.01 -5.36
CA ALA A 11 11.95 11.43 -5.37
C ALA A 11 11.00 10.24 -5.55
N ILE A 12 11.33 9.25 -6.40
CA ILE A 12 10.57 8.00 -6.53
C ILE A 12 10.49 7.28 -5.19
N LEU A 13 11.63 7.11 -4.49
CA LEU A 13 11.64 6.46 -3.18
C LEU A 13 10.75 7.18 -2.18
N ARG A 14 10.77 8.51 -2.14
CA ARG A 14 9.93 9.32 -1.23
C ARG A 14 8.44 9.19 -1.53
N GLU A 15 8.07 9.13 -2.80
CA GLU A 15 6.68 8.93 -3.22
C GLU A 15 6.17 7.52 -2.90
N GLU A 16 7.01 6.51 -3.11
CA GLU A 16 6.60 5.11 -3.06
C GLU A 16 6.72 4.49 -1.65
N MET A 17 7.59 5.04 -0.80
CA MET A 17 7.86 4.54 0.55
C MET A 17 7.14 5.37 1.62
N ILE A 18 5.80 5.31 1.62
CA ILE A 18 4.97 5.99 2.61
C ILE A 18 4.40 5.01 3.66
N PRO A 19 4.26 5.41 4.93
CA PRO A 19 3.51 4.65 5.92
C PRO A 19 2.03 4.52 5.51
N ALA A 20 1.46 3.33 5.68
CA ALA A 20 0.03 3.10 5.54
C ALA A 20 -0.45 2.02 6.52
N MET A 21 -1.72 2.11 6.93
CA MET A 21 -2.37 1.12 7.79
C MET A 21 -3.32 0.23 6.98
N GLY A 22 -3.37 -1.07 7.31
CA GLY A 22 -4.21 -2.05 6.62
C GLY A 22 -4.08 -2.03 5.11
N CYS A 23 -5.12 -2.50 4.41
CA CYS A 23 -5.20 -2.46 2.96
C CYS A 23 -5.46 -1.01 2.48
N THR A 24 -4.89 -0.60 1.36
CA THR A 24 -4.93 0.80 0.91
C THR A 24 -6.28 1.18 0.30
N GLU A 25 -7.00 0.24 -0.31
CA GLU A 25 -8.31 0.45 -0.92
C GLU A 25 -9.43 0.73 0.10
N PRO A 26 -9.54 0.01 1.23
CA PRO A 26 -10.46 0.41 2.30
C PRO A 26 -10.11 1.78 2.91
N ILE A 27 -8.82 2.13 2.97
CA ILE A 27 -8.38 3.45 3.44
C ILE A 27 -8.77 4.55 2.44
N ALA A 28 -8.68 4.32 1.13
CA ALA A 28 -9.15 5.26 0.11
C ALA A 28 -10.65 5.57 0.26
N LEU A 29 -11.46 4.55 0.55
CA LEU A 29 -12.90 4.72 0.85
C LEU A 29 -13.13 5.54 2.12
N ALA A 30 -12.39 5.24 3.19
CA ALA A 30 -12.48 5.98 4.44
C ALA A 30 -12.03 7.44 4.28
N TYR A 31 -10.95 7.68 3.55
CA TYR A 31 -10.45 9.01 3.21
C TYR A 31 -11.46 9.80 2.38
N GLY A 32 -11.99 9.22 1.31
CA GLY A 32 -13.01 9.85 0.48
C GLY A 32 -14.27 10.18 1.28
N ALA A 33 -14.67 9.31 2.20
CA ALA A 33 -15.82 9.54 3.07
C ALA A 33 -15.56 10.64 4.11
N ALA A 34 -14.39 10.66 4.76
CA ALA A 34 -13.99 11.72 5.69
C ALA A 34 -13.97 13.08 4.96
N ARG A 35 -13.43 13.12 3.74
CA ARG A 35 -13.35 14.34 2.95
C ARG A 35 -14.73 14.82 2.46
N ALA A 36 -15.61 13.90 2.04
CA ALA A 36 -17.00 14.23 1.68
C ALA A 36 -17.78 14.76 2.90
N ARG A 37 -17.55 14.17 4.09
CA ARG A 37 -18.14 14.60 5.35
C ARG A 37 -17.74 16.02 5.73
N GLU A 38 -16.48 16.39 5.56
CA GLU A 38 -15.98 17.75 5.81
C GLU A 38 -16.72 18.78 4.96
N VAL A 39 -16.90 18.48 3.67
CA VAL A 39 -17.63 19.35 2.72
C VAL A 39 -19.12 19.42 3.06
N LEU A 40 -19.72 18.29 3.48
CA LEU A 40 -21.12 18.24 3.90
C LEU A 40 -21.36 19.08 5.15
N GLY A 41 -20.41 19.08 6.10
CA GLY A 41 -20.47 19.87 7.33
C GLY A 41 -21.32 19.24 8.46
N LYS A 42 -22.19 18.28 8.15
CA LYS A 42 -23.00 17.49 9.11
C LYS A 42 -23.00 15.98 8.85
N GLU A 43 -23.39 15.20 9.86
CA GLU A 43 -23.35 13.73 9.79
C GLU A 43 -24.31 13.24 8.70
N PRO A 44 -23.89 12.32 7.81
CA PRO A 44 -24.74 11.84 6.74
C PRO A 44 -25.87 10.96 7.29
N GLU A 45 -27.08 11.19 6.80
CA GLU A 45 -28.26 10.34 7.02
C GLU A 45 -28.31 9.18 6.02
N ARG A 46 -27.72 9.39 4.83
CA ARG A 46 -27.61 8.39 3.77
C ARG A 46 -26.29 8.55 3.02
N ILE A 47 -25.68 7.42 2.66
CA ILE A 47 -24.45 7.33 1.88
C ILE A 47 -24.66 6.36 0.71
N VAL A 48 -24.15 6.72 -0.47
CA VAL A 48 -24.02 5.80 -1.61
C VAL A 48 -22.55 5.76 -2.01
N ALA A 49 -21.94 4.58 -1.93
CA ALA A 49 -20.57 4.33 -2.36
C ALA A 49 -20.58 3.58 -3.69
N LYS A 50 -20.31 4.30 -4.79
CA LYS A 50 -20.17 3.71 -6.13
C LYS A 50 -18.70 3.39 -6.36
N CYS A 51 -18.40 2.12 -6.61
CA CYS A 51 -17.02 1.65 -6.66
C CYS A 51 -16.75 0.87 -7.95
N SER A 52 -15.57 1.04 -8.54
CA SER A 52 -15.10 0.16 -9.62
C SER A 52 -15.09 -1.29 -9.16
N GLY A 53 -15.19 -2.23 -10.12
CA GLY A 53 -15.18 -3.67 -9.81
C GLY A 53 -13.94 -4.12 -9.02
N ASN A 54 -12.77 -3.49 -9.26
CA ASN A 54 -11.56 -3.80 -8.52
C ASN A 54 -11.59 -3.32 -7.07
N ILE A 55 -12.15 -2.14 -6.79
CA ILE A 55 -12.37 -1.70 -5.39
C ILE A 55 -13.34 -2.63 -4.68
N ILE A 56 -14.43 -3.02 -5.35
CA ILE A 56 -15.39 -3.95 -4.76
C ILE A 56 -14.73 -5.28 -4.41
N LYS A 57 -14.00 -5.87 -5.36
CA LYS A 57 -13.27 -7.14 -5.17
C LYS A 57 -12.27 -7.05 -4.01
N ASN A 58 -11.48 -5.97 -3.93
CA ASN A 58 -10.39 -5.84 -2.96
C ASN A 58 -10.89 -5.53 -1.55
N VAL A 59 -12.02 -4.82 -1.39
CA VAL A 59 -12.47 -4.34 -0.07
C VAL A 59 -13.54 -5.22 0.56
N ARG A 60 -14.33 -5.96 -0.24
CA ARG A 60 -15.55 -6.65 0.23
C ARG A 60 -15.40 -7.45 1.52
N CYS A 61 -14.27 -8.14 1.71
CA CYS A 61 -14.04 -9.02 2.85
C CYS A 61 -12.88 -8.59 3.76
N VAL A 62 -12.32 -7.38 3.55
CA VAL A 62 -11.14 -6.90 4.27
C VAL A 62 -11.54 -6.24 5.59
N ILE A 63 -10.74 -6.47 6.63
CA ILE A 63 -10.90 -5.81 7.93
C ILE A 63 -10.43 -4.36 7.82
N ILE A 64 -11.25 -3.44 8.33
CA ILE A 64 -10.95 -2.02 8.37
C ILE A 64 -10.04 -1.72 9.56
N PRO A 65 -8.88 -1.08 9.38
CA PRO A 65 -8.00 -0.70 10.49
C PRO A 65 -8.70 0.19 11.52
N ASN A 66 -8.31 0.07 12.78
CA ASN A 66 -8.84 0.82 13.92
C ASN A 66 -10.37 0.75 14.09
N SER A 67 -11.05 -0.19 13.43
CA SER A 67 -12.51 -0.35 13.49
C SER A 67 -13.00 -1.28 14.60
N GLY A 68 -12.09 -1.99 15.26
CA GLY A 68 -12.44 -3.07 16.19
C GLY A 68 -12.93 -4.34 15.47
N GLY A 69 -12.46 -4.60 14.25
CA GLY A 69 -12.72 -5.83 13.50
C GLY A 69 -13.87 -5.77 12.49
N LEU A 70 -14.40 -4.57 12.22
CA LEU A 70 -15.42 -4.37 11.17
C LEU A 70 -14.82 -4.63 9.79
N LYS A 71 -15.66 -5.05 8.84
CA LYS A 71 -15.24 -5.52 7.51
C LYS A 71 -16.09 -4.91 6.41
N GLY A 72 -15.48 -4.76 5.24
CA GLY A 72 -16.18 -4.41 4.01
C GLY A 72 -16.36 -2.90 3.77
N ILE A 73 -16.89 -2.58 2.59
CA ILE A 73 -17.02 -1.20 2.08
C ILE A 73 -17.88 -0.31 2.99
N PRO A 74 -19.08 -0.74 3.45
CA PRO A 74 -19.90 0.10 4.32
C PRO A 74 -19.16 0.48 5.60
N ALA A 75 -18.43 -0.46 6.20
CA ALA A 75 -17.67 -0.19 7.42
C ALA A 75 -16.55 0.84 7.19
N GLY A 76 -15.80 0.74 6.09
CA GLY A 76 -14.74 1.70 5.76
C GLY A 76 -15.30 3.11 5.51
N VAL A 77 -16.37 3.20 4.71
CA VAL A 77 -17.02 4.47 4.36
C VAL A 77 -17.65 5.13 5.58
N ILE A 78 -18.45 4.40 6.35
CA ILE A 78 -19.13 4.95 7.54
C ILE A 78 -18.10 5.37 8.59
N LEU A 79 -17.09 4.53 8.88
CA LEU A 79 -16.07 4.85 9.87
C LEU A 79 -15.28 6.09 9.48
N GLY A 80 -14.89 6.21 8.21
CA GLY A 80 -14.27 7.41 7.68
C GLY A 80 -15.16 8.65 7.84
N ALA A 81 -16.46 8.52 7.54
CA ALA A 81 -17.42 9.62 7.65
C ALA A 81 -17.68 10.11 9.08
N VAL A 82 -17.57 9.24 10.10
CA VAL A 82 -17.90 9.64 11.49
C VAL A 82 -16.70 9.82 12.41
N ALA A 83 -15.55 9.23 12.07
CA ALA A 83 -14.38 9.20 12.95
C ALA A 83 -13.04 9.40 12.22
N GLY A 84 -13.05 9.53 10.89
CA GLY A 84 -11.84 9.75 10.09
C GLY A 84 -11.35 11.20 10.16
N ASP A 85 -10.02 11.37 10.12
CA ASP A 85 -9.35 12.68 10.01
C ASP A 85 -8.72 12.79 8.61
N ALA A 86 -9.39 13.49 7.68
CA ALA A 86 -8.96 13.55 6.28
C ALA A 86 -7.59 14.22 6.10
N SER A 87 -7.13 15.03 7.07
CA SER A 87 -5.81 15.67 7.03
C SER A 87 -4.65 14.69 7.13
N LEU A 88 -4.91 13.44 7.58
CA LEU A 88 -3.91 12.40 7.75
C LEU A 88 -3.76 11.48 6.53
N ASN A 89 -4.45 11.75 5.42
CA ASN A 89 -4.34 10.99 4.16
C ASN A 89 -4.47 9.46 4.36
N MET A 90 -3.41 8.69 4.06
CA MET A 90 -3.39 7.23 4.20
C MET A 90 -3.41 6.73 5.66
N GLU A 91 -3.35 7.65 6.62
CA GLU A 91 -3.49 7.39 8.05
C GLU A 91 -4.82 7.94 8.61
N VAL A 92 -5.83 8.20 7.76
CA VAL A 92 -7.15 8.79 8.10
C VAL A 92 -7.85 8.14 9.32
N LEU A 93 -7.61 6.85 9.58
CA LEU A 93 -8.22 6.11 10.68
C LEU A 93 -7.34 6.03 11.95
N SER A 94 -6.18 6.67 11.99
CA SER A 94 -5.19 6.48 13.08
C SER A 94 -5.63 7.04 14.43
N LYS A 95 -6.56 8.01 14.41
CA LYS A 95 -7.09 8.68 15.60
C LYS A 95 -8.50 8.22 15.99
N VAL A 96 -9.01 7.14 15.37
CA VAL A 96 -10.35 6.61 15.67
C VAL A 96 -10.40 6.11 17.12
N ASP A 97 -11.34 6.64 17.90
CA ASP A 97 -11.59 6.25 19.29
C ASP A 97 -12.81 5.32 19.41
N GLU A 98 -13.11 4.86 20.63
CA GLU A 98 -14.23 3.95 20.86
C GLU A 98 -15.60 4.62 20.61
N LYS A 99 -15.71 5.94 20.74
CA LYS A 99 -16.94 6.66 20.42
C LYS A 99 -17.22 6.60 18.92
N GLY A 100 -16.20 6.85 18.11
CA GLY A 100 -16.26 6.71 16.66
C GLY A 100 -16.63 5.29 16.21
N ARG A 101 -16.04 4.27 16.87
CA ARG A 101 -16.39 2.86 16.61
C ARG A 101 -17.83 2.53 16.98
N ALA A 102 -18.28 2.97 18.15
CA ALA A 102 -19.67 2.76 18.58
C ALA A 102 -20.65 3.41 17.60
N ARG A 103 -20.40 4.67 17.20
CA ARG A 103 -21.25 5.36 16.22
C ARG A 103 -21.26 4.66 14.86
N CYS A 104 -20.11 4.17 14.41
CA CYS A 104 -20.02 3.39 13.17
C CYS A 104 -20.88 2.12 13.22
N ARG A 105 -20.93 1.40 14.35
CA ARG A 105 -21.77 0.20 14.51
C ARG A 105 -23.26 0.54 14.42
N GLU A 106 -23.70 1.59 15.10
CA GLU A 106 -25.10 2.07 15.05
C GLU A 106 -25.54 2.39 13.61
N LEU A 107 -24.69 3.10 12.86
CA LEU A 107 -25.00 3.49 11.48
C LEU A 107 -24.92 2.32 10.49
N LEU A 108 -24.07 1.32 10.76
CA LEU A 108 -24.07 0.06 10.01
C LEU A 108 -25.36 -0.72 10.22
N GLU A 109 -25.87 -0.81 11.45
CA GLU A 109 -27.14 -1.45 11.76
C GLU A 109 -28.34 -0.73 11.14
N ALA A 110 -28.27 0.60 11.04
CA ALA A 110 -29.26 1.42 10.35
C ALA A 110 -29.19 1.35 8.81
N ASP A 111 -28.23 0.60 8.25
CA ASP A 111 -28.03 0.40 6.81
C ASP A 111 -27.96 1.70 5.99
N ILE A 112 -27.31 2.74 6.53
CA ILE A 112 -27.28 4.05 5.88
C ILE A 112 -26.43 4.09 4.61
N CYS A 113 -25.59 3.08 4.36
CA CYS A 113 -24.60 3.07 3.28
C CYS A 113 -24.89 1.98 2.25
N LYS A 114 -25.37 2.39 1.07
CA LYS A 114 -25.56 1.51 -0.08
C LYS A 114 -24.30 1.43 -0.93
N VAL A 115 -23.92 0.22 -1.35
CA VAL A 115 -22.80 0.00 -2.28
C VAL A 115 -23.33 -0.29 -3.68
N GLU A 116 -22.79 0.38 -4.69
CA GLU A 116 -23.15 0.18 -6.09
C GLU A 116 -21.91 -0.08 -6.95
N LEU A 117 -22.06 -0.95 -7.95
CA LEU A 117 -21.02 -1.13 -8.96
C LEU A 117 -21.02 0.08 -9.88
N LEU A 118 -19.85 0.71 -10.00
CA LEU A 118 -19.62 1.76 -10.97
C LEU A 118 -19.12 1.12 -12.28
N ASP A 119 -19.90 1.27 -13.34
CA ASP A 119 -19.48 0.86 -14.68
C ASP A 119 -18.47 1.88 -15.23
N THR A 120 -17.19 1.55 -15.13
CA THR A 120 -16.11 2.45 -15.48
C THR A 120 -14.87 1.67 -15.93
N PRO A 121 -14.15 2.15 -16.96
CA PRO A 121 -12.87 1.57 -17.35
C PRO A 121 -11.74 1.92 -16.38
N VAL A 122 -11.94 2.91 -15.48
CA VAL A 122 -10.93 3.35 -14.53
C VAL A 122 -10.83 2.34 -13.38
N VAL A 123 -9.62 1.82 -13.19
CA VAL A 123 -9.39 0.71 -12.27
C VAL A 123 -9.63 1.10 -10.81
N LEU A 124 -9.10 2.25 -10.38
CA LEU A 124 -9.40 2.86 -9.09
C LEU A 124 -10.38 4.01 -9.35
N HIS A 125 -11.64 3.77 -9.03
CA HIS A 125 -12.67 4.78 -9.17
C HIS A 125 -13.69 4.60 -8.07
N ILE A 126 -13.84 5.64 -7.25
CA ILE A 126 -14.75 5.69 -6.11
C ILE A 126 -15.54 6.99 -6.24
N ILE A 127 -16.86 6.90 -6.12
CA ILE A 127 -17.73 8.06 -5.91
C ILE A 127 -18.45 7.85 -4.58
N ILE A 128 -18.28 8.79 -3.66
CA ILE A 128 -18.99 8.84 -2.38
C ILE A 128 -20.04 9.95 -2.45
N GLU A 129 -21.31 9.58 -2.38
CA GLU A 129 -22.43 10.49 -2.29
C GLU A 129 -22.97 10.47 -0.86
N MET A 130 -23.09 11.64 -0.24
CA MET A 130 -23.63 11.79 1.13
C MET A 130 -24.79 12.77 1.15
N TYR A 131 -25.79 12.48 1.97
CA TYR A 131 -27.02 13.26 2.08
C TYR A 131 -27.36 13.51 3.55
N ALA A 132 -27.78 14.73 3.89
CA ALA A 132 -28.29 15.08 5.21
C ALA A 132 -29.30 16.23 5.13
N GLY A 133 -30.58 15.95 5.37
CA GLY A 133 -31.67 16.87 5.09
C GLY A 133 -31.70 17.25 3.60
N GLU A 134 -31.66 18.56 3.31
CA GLU A 134 -31.64 19.08 1.93
C GLU A 134 -30.23 19.12 1.31
N ASP A 135 -29.18 18.90 2.10
CA ASP A 135 -27.80 18.97 1.60
C ASP A 135 -27.35 17.63 1.01
N ALA A 136 -26.65 17.72 -0.13
CA ALA A 136 -26.03 16.60 -0.81
C ALA A 136 -24.59 16.94 -1.23
N VAL A 137 -23.67 16.00 -1.03
CA VAL A 137 -22.27 16.09 -1.49
C VAL A 137 -21.94 14.87 -2.33
N SER A 138 -21.20 15.08 -3.42
CA SER A 138 -20.57 14.02 -4.20
C SER A 138 -19.07 14.27 -4.28
N LEU A 139 -18.28 13.25 -3.95
CA LEU A 139 -16.82 13.28 -4.04
C LEU A 139 -16.35 12.11 -4.89
N GLU A 140 -15.47 12.38 -5.85
CA GLU A 140 -14.91 11.40 -6.77
C GLU A 140 -13.40 11.26 -6.57
N ILE A 141 -12.93 10.02 -6.43
CA ILE A 141 -11.51 9.64 -6.38
C ILE A 141 -11.22 8.76 -7.59
N LYS A 142 -10.19 9.12 -8.36
CA LYS A 142 -9.73 8.38 -9.54
C LYS A 142 -8.21 8.24 -9.57
N TYR A 143 -7.73 7.20 -10.23
CA TYR A 143 -6.32 6.96 -10.61
C TYR A 143 -5.37 6.63 -9.44
N ASP A 144 -5.50 7.29 -8.30
CA ASP A 144 -4.71 7.04 -7.08
C ASP A 144 -5.59 7.08 -5.82
N HIS A 145 -5.13 6.48 -4.71
CA HIS A 145 -5.93 6.21 -3.51
C HIS A 145 -6.43 7.46 -2.80
N ILE A 146 -5.76 8.60 -2.98
CA ILE A 146 -6.11 9.88 -2.36
C ILE A 146 -6.35 11.02 -3.37
N ASN A 147 -6.33 10.71 -4.67
CA ASN A 147 -6.48 11.71 -5.72
C ASN A 147 -7.96 12.05 -5.95
N VAL A 148 -8.42 13.11 -5.29
CA VAL A 148 -9.77 13.64 -5.45
C VAL A 148 -9.85 14.44 -6.75
N THR A 149 -10.62 13.96 -7.73
CA THR A 149 -10.78 14.58 -9.04
C THR A 149 -11.99 15.50 -9.12
N ARG A 150 -13.03 15.23 -8.31
CA ARG A 150 -14.24 16.05 -8.31
C ARG A 150 -14.87 16.16 -6.93
N ILE A 151 -15.37 17.35 -6.61
CA ILE A 151 -16.22 17.61 -5.44
C ILE A 151 -17.38 18.49 -5.89
N SER A 152 -18.61 18.09 -5.57
CA SER A 152 -19.79 18.94 -5.70
C SER A 152 -20.64 18.95 -4.43
N LYS A 153 -21.28 20.08 -4.15
CA LYS A 153 -22.22 20.27 -3.05
C LYS A 153 -23.48 20.96 -3.56
N ASN A 154 -24.65 20.35 -3.36
CA ASN A 154 -25.95 20.90 -3.77
C ASN A 154 -26.01 21.32 -5.25
N GLY A 155 -25.30 20.59 -6.12
CA GLY A 155 -25.20 20.88 -7.55
C GLY A 155 -24.12 21.91 -7.93
N GLU A 156 -23.52 22.61 -6.97
CA GLU A 156 -22.36 23.48 -7.19
C GLU A 156 -21.07 22.66 -7.23
N ILE A 157 -20.23 22.89 -8.24
CA ILE A 157 -18.93 22.24 -8.40
C ILE A 157 -17.88 23.04 -7.62
N LEU A 158 -17.28 22.42 -6.60
CA LEU A 158 -16.23 23.02 -5.78
C LEU A 158 -14.83 22.68 -6.28
N LEU A 159 -14.70 21.52 -6.95
CA LEU A 159 -13.46 21.05 -7.56
C LEU A 159 -13.82 20.17 -8.76
N ASP A 160 -13.19 20.41 -9.89
CA ASP A 160 -13.31 19.60 -11.11
C ASP A 160 -11.98 19.62 -11.85
N VAL A 161 -11.18 18.62 -11.53
CA VAL A 161 -9.87 18.35 -12.10
C VAL A 161 -9.86 16.89 -12.52
N ASP A 162 -10.68 16.55 -13.51
CA ASP A 162 -10.70 15.21 -14.16
C ASP A 162 -9.46 15.03 -15.05
N LYS A 163 -8.29 15.19 -14.44
CA LYS A 163 -7.01 14.89 -15.04
C LYS A 163 -6.54 13.57 -14.43
N ALA A 164 -6.21 12.62 -15.30
CA ALA A 164 -5.33 11.51 -14.95
C ALA A 164 -3.95 12.08 -14.64
N VAL A 165 -3.80 12.74 -13.49
CA VAL A 165 -2.56 13.40 -13.02
C VAL A 165 -1.74 13.96 -14.21
N GLU A 166 -2.28 14.90 -14.98
CA GLU A 166 -1.43 15.64 -15.91
C GLU A 166 -0.71 16.73 -15.12
N GLU A 167 0.59 16.49 -14.92
CA GLU A 167 1.64 17.45 -14.64
C GLU A 167 1.56 18.22 -13.30
N LYS A 168 1.62 17.49 -12.17
CA LYS A 168 2.76 17.80 -11.28
C LYS A 168 3.98 17.21 -11.98
N GLU A 169 5.18 17.75 -11.80
CA GLU A 169 6.41 17.02 -12.18
C GLU A 169 6.41 15.67 -11.44
N GLU A 170 5.66 14.69 -11.96
CA GLU A 170 5.54 13.37 -11.42
C GLU A 170 6.88 12.76 -11.72
N THR A 171 7.56 12.32 -10.66
CA THR A 171 8.92 11.84 -10.77
C THR A 171 9.00 10.83 -11.92
N ASP A 172 9.90 11.07 -12.88
CA ASP A 172 9.87 10.41 -14.19
C ASP A 172 10.27 8.94 -14.03
N ARG A 173 9.24 8.11 -13.96
CA ARG A 173 9.32 6.67 -13.84
C ARG A 173 9.93 6.06 -15.11
N GLY A 174 9.84 6.71 -16.27
CA GLY A 174 10.46 6.26 -17.52
C GLY A 174 11.99 6.28 -17.50
N LEU A 175 12.60 6.99 -16.54
CA LEU A 175 14.05 6.92 -16.33
C LEU A 175 14.51 5.65 -15.61
N LEU A 176 13.60 4.89 -14.98
CA LEU A 176 13.96 3.66 -14.29
C LEU A 176 14.42 2.59 -15.28
N ASN A 177 15.64 2.08 -15.06
CA ASN A 177 16.17 0.90 -15.71
C ASN A 177 17.12 0.17 -14.75
N LEU A 178 17.35 -1.12 -15.02
CA LEU A 178 18.07 -1.99 -14.08
C LEU A 178 19.53 -1.55 -13.86
N GLU A 179 20.20 -1.10 -14.92
CA GLU A 179 21.58 -0.62 -14.89
C GLU A 179 21.72 0.59 -13.97
N ASP A 180 20.88 1.61 -14.16
CA ASP A 180 20.91 2.83 -13.36
C ASP A 180 20.42 2.59 -11.92
N ILE A 181 19.46 1.67 -11.71
CA ILE A 181 19.03 1.29 -10.36
C ILE A 181 20.19 0.66 -9.58
N ARG A 182 20.99 -0.19 -10.23
CA ARG A 182 22.21 -0.75 -9.64
C ARG A 182 23.23 0.35 -9.35
N GLU A 183 23.53 1.20 -10.32
CA GLU A 183 24.50 2.29 -10.14
C GLU A 183 24.08 3.22 -9.00
N PHE A 184 22.79 3.58 -8.92
CA PHE A 184 22.26 4.38 -7.82
C PHE A 184 22.40 3.66 -6.48
N ALA A 185 22.01 2.39 -6.39
CA ALA A 185 22.19 1.61 -5.16
C ALA A 185 23.66 1.55 -4.72
N ASP A 186 24.61 1.48 -5.66
CA ASP A 186 26.05 1.46 -5.39
C ASP A 186 26.62 2.82 -4.97
N THR A 187 26.04 3.92 -5.45
CA THR A 187 26.62 5.27 -5.32
C THR A 187 25.81 6.23 -4.45
N VAL A 188 24.59 5.88 -4.04
CA VAL A 188 23.75 6.75 -3.22
C VAL A 188 24.41 7.08 -1.88
N GLU A 189 24.45 8.37 -1.55
CA GLU A 189 24.72 8.87 -0.20
C GLU A 189 23.66 8.33 0.77
N LEU A 190 24.09 7.49 1.71
CA LEU A 190 23.17 6.80 2.60
C LEU A 190 22.38 7.75 3.50
N SER A 191 22.92 8.94 3.79
CA SER A 191 22.20 9.98 4.52
C SER A 191 20.89 10.40 3.85
N ASP A 192 20.83 10.37 2.51
CA ASP A 192 19.70 10.87 1.74
C ASP A 192 18.50 9.91 1.75
N VAL A 193 18.75 8.64 2.08
CA VAL A 193 17.74 7.56 2.12
C VAL A 193 17.56 6.97 3.52
N LYS A 194 18.46 7.26 4.47
CA LYS A 194 18.50 6.62 5.79
C LYS A 194 17.17 6.68 6.53
N GLU A 195 16.54 7.84 6.59
CA GLU A 195 15.27 8.01 7.32
C GLU A 195 14.15 7.15 6.74
N LEU A 196 14.03 7.09 5.39
CA LEU A 196 13.05 6.27 4.69
C LEU A 196 13.27 4.78 4.96
N LEU A 197 14.53 4.34 4.87
CA LEU A 197 14.90 2.94 5.10
C LEU A 197 14.73 2.54 6.56
N ASP A 198 15.08 3.41 7.52
CA ASP A 198 14.88 3.16 8.94
C ASP A 198 13.39 3.07 9.29
N ALA A 199 12.54 3.91 8.69
CA ALA A 199 11.10 3.79 8.83
C ALA A 199 10.60 2.44 8.29
N GLN A 200 11.08 2.02 7.10
CA GLN A 200 10.71 0.73 6.51
C GLN A 200 11.14 -0.45 7.38
N ILE A 201 12.39 -0.47 7.84
CA ILE A 201 12.93 -1.53 8.69
C ILE A 201 12.13 -1.63 9.98
N ARG A 202 11.93 -0.50 10.68
CA ARG A 202 11.21 -0.48 11.96
C ARG A 202 9.77 -0.95 11.80
N SER A 203 9.00 -0.33 10.91
CA SER A 203 7.57 -0.61 10.77
C SER A 203 7.31 -2.03 10.26
N ASN A 204 8.02 -2.45 9.20
CA ASN A 204 7.75 -3.73 8.56
C ASN A 204 8.22 -4.92 9.42
N MET A 205 9.30 -4.76 10.20
CA MET A 205 9.70 -5.79 11.18
C MET A 205 8.79 -5.80 12.40
N ALA A 206 8.34 -4.64 12.88
CA ALA A 206 7.45 -4.56 14.03
C ALA A 206 6.13 -5.32 13.77
N ILE A 207 5.49 -5.12 12.61
CA ILE A 207 4.30 -5.88 12.25
C ILE A 207 4.60 -7.37 11.99
N ALA A 208 5.79 -7.72 11.48
CA ALA A 208 6.20 -9.11 11.30
C ALA A 208 6.27 -9.85 12.64
N HIS A 209 6.79 -9.18 13.67
CA HIS A 209 6.85 -9.70 15.03
C HIS A 209 5.48 -9.78 15.68
N GLU A 210 4.62 -8.77 15.54
CA GLU A 210 3.24 -8.82 16.06
C GLU A 210 2.43 -9.94 15.38
N GLY A 211 2.57 -10.11 14.06
CA GLY A 211 1.94 -11.21 13.33
C GLY A 211 2.40 -12.59 13.80
N MET A 212 3.62 -12.72 14.30
CA MET A 212 4.17 -13.97 14.83
C MET A 212 3.47 -14.43 16.11
N THR A 213 2.70 -13.55 16.79
CA THR A 213 1.85 -13.92 17.93
C THR A 213 0.74 -14.90 17.54
N GLY A 214 0.38 -14.96 16.24
CA GLY A 214 -0.67 -15.84 15.72
C GLY A 214 -2.10 -15.38 16.02
N LYS A 215 -2.29 -14.12 16.47
CA LYS A 215 -3.62 -13.54 16.74
C LYS A 215 -4.41 -13.20 15.47
N TYR A 216 -3.75 -13.16 14.32
CA TYR A 216 -4.32 -12.69 13.05
C TYR A 216 -4.45 -13.85 12.06
N GLY A 217 -5.57 -13.89 11.35
CA GLY A 217 -5.81 -14.87 10.29
C GLY A 217 -5.72 -16.33 10.79
N LEU A 218 -5.00 -17.16 10.03
CA LEU A 218 -4.73 -18.57 10.32
C LEU A 218 -3.39 -18.77 11.03
N GLY A 219 -2.61 -17.71 11.27
CA GLY A 219 -1.29 -17.79 11.88
C GLY A 219 -0.25 -18.48 10.98
N ILE A 220 -0.30 -18.27 9.66
CA ILE A 220 0.54 -18.91 8.64
C ILE A 220 2.03 -18.76 9.00
N GLY A 221 2.46 -17.55 9.39
CA GLY A 221 3.86 -17.32 9.75
C GLY A 221 4.30 -18.16 10.95
N ARG A 222 3.43 -18.30 11.95
CA ARG A 222 3.67 -19.15 13.14
C ARG A 222 3.68 -20.63 12.76
N VAL A 223 2.71 -21.09 11.96
CA VAL A 223 2.64 -22.48 11.46
C VAL A 223 3.91 -22.84 10.69
N ILE A 224 4.41 -21.95 9.82
CA ILE A 224 5.67 -22.16 9.10
C ILE A 224 6.84 -22.31 10.07
N ARG A 225 6.93 -21.44 11.09
CA ARG A 225 7.99 -21.49 12.10
C ARG A 225 7.98 -22.80 12.90
N GLU A 226 6.80 -23.28 13.29
CA GLU A 226 6.63 -24.44 14.16
C GLU A 226 6.82 -25.78 13.42
N ASN A 227 6.54 -25.84 12.11
CA ASN A 227 6.48 -27.10 11.36
C ASN A 227 7.65 -27.32 10.37
N TYR A 228 8.49 -26.31 10.11
CA TYR A 228 9.61 -26.42 9.18
C TYR A 228 10.98 -26.25 9.88
N SER A 229 12.06 -26.54 9.15
CA SER A 229 13.43 -26.38 9.61
C SER A 229 13.70 -24.96 10.10
N HIS A 230 14.46 -24.79 11.18
CA HIS A 230 14.76 -23.48 11.74
C HIS A 230 15.89 -22.75 10.99
N ASP A 231 15.86 -22.81 9.66
CA ASP A 231 16.83 -22.20 8.76
C ASP A 231 16.43 -20.78 8.34
N MET A 232 17.38 -20.08 7.71
CA MET A 232 17.21 -18.72 7.23
C MET A 232 16.04 -18.58 6.25
N LEU A 233 15.83 -19.56 5.35
CA LEU A 233 14.73 -19.55 4.39
C LEU A 233 13.37 -19.59 5.09
N THR A 234 13.24 -20.43 6.11
CA THR A 234 12.04 -20.55 6.94
C THR A 234 11.83 -19.28 7.76
N ARG A 235 12.89 -18.65 8.29
CA ARG A 235 12.78 -17.35 8.98
C ARG A 235 12.27 -16.24 8.05
N MET A 236 12.81 -16.13 6.84
CA MET A 236 12.35 -15.17 5.84
C MET A 236 10.87 -15.39 5.49
N ARG A 237 10.48 -16.63 5.18
CA ARG A 237 9.10 -16.99 4.83
C ARG A 237 8.12 -16.73 5.98
N SER A 238 8.45 -17.20 7.18
CA SER A 238 7.57 -17.06 8.36
C SER A 238 7.31 -15.60 8.73
N LEU A 239 8.36 -14.76 8.82
CA LEU A 239 8.21 -13.35 9.16
C LEU A 239 7.46 -12.57 8.08
N THR A 240 7.76 -12.82 6.81
CA THR A 240 7.06 -12.17 5.69
C THR A 240 5.57 -12.55 5.67
N ALA A 241 5.25 -13.84 5.85
CA ALA A 241 3.87 -14.32 5.92
C ALA A 241 3.13 -13.74 7.13
N ALA A 242 3.75 -13.72 8.31
CA ALA A 242 3.16 -13.14 9.52
C ALA A 242 2.87 -11.64 9.37
N ALA A 243 3.80 -10.87 8.80
CA ALA A 243 3.59 -9.44 8.53
C ALA A 243 2.39 -9.20 7.60
N SER A 244 2.34 -9.95 6.49
CA SER A 244 1.24 -9.85 5.53
C SER A 244 -0.08 -10.25 6.17
N GLU A 245 -0.11 -11.32 6.97
CA GLU A 245 -1.33 -11.79 7.62
C GLU A 245 -1.82 -10.87 8.72
N ALA A 246 -0.91 -10.32 9.55
CA ALA A 246 -1.26 -9.31 10.55
C ALA A 246 -1.89 -8.08 9.89
N ARG A 247 -1.26 -7.57 8.81
CA ARG A 247 -1.78 -6.43 8.05
C ARG A 247 -3.16 -6.71 7.47
N MET A 248 -3.32 -7.83 6.76
CA MET A 248 -4.60 -8.20 6.14
C MET A 248 -5.66 -8.59 7.18
N GLY A 249 -5.21 -9.02 8.36
CA GLY A 249 -6.03 -9.29 9.55
C GLY A 249 -6.46 -8.04 10.30
N GLY A 250 -6.12 -6.83 9.82
CA GLY A 250 -6.54 -5.57 10.42
C GLY A 250 -5.68 -5.14 11.62
N CYS A 251 -4.42 -5.55 11.68
CA CYS A 251 -3.48 -4.97 12.64
C CYS A 251 -3.32 -3.47 12.40
N ASP A 252 -3.39 -2.70 13.49
CA ASP A 252 -3.36 -1.23 13.44
C ASP A 252 -1.94 -0.67 13.24
N MET A 253 -0.90 -1.52 13.32
CA MET A 253 0.48 -1.10 13.12
C MET A 253 0.71 -0.67 11.67
N PRO A 254 1.42 0.46 11.44
CA PRO A 254 1.71 0.92 10.09
C PRO A 254 2.75 0.01 9.42
N VAL A 255 2.73 0.01 8.09
CA VAL A 255 3.78 -0.55 7.25
C VAL A 255 4.25 0.48 6.25
N VAL A 256 5.53 0.49 5.93
CA VAL A 256 6.01 1.30 4.80
C VAL A 256 5.72 0.53 3.53
N ILE A 257 4.89 1.13 2.68
CA ILE A 257 4.45 0.53 1.43
C ILE A 257 5.53 0.62 0.34
N ASN A 258 5.28 -0.04 -0.77
CA ASN A 258 5.97 0.19 -2.04
C ASN A 258 4.96 -0.03 -3.16
N SER A 259 4.99 0.79 -4.22
CA SER A 259 4.10 0.62 -5.39
C SER A 259 2.63 0.55 -4.97
N GLY A 260 2.24 1.44 -4.05
CA GLY A 260 0.88 1.53 -3.51
C GLY A 260 0.41 0.37 -2.63
N SER A 261 1.28 -0.55 -2.18
CA SER A 261 0.86 -1.72 -1.39
C SER A 261 1.81 -2.05 -0.24
N GLY A 262 1.25 -2.17 0.96
CA GLY A 262 2.02 -2.60 2.13
C GLY A 262 2.51 -4.04 2.06
N ASN A 263 1.79 -4.95 1.40
CA ASN A 263 2.29 -6.32 1.21
C ASN A 263 3.46 -6.36 0.23
N GLN A 264 3.50 -5.44 -0.75
CA GLN A 264 4.68 -5.25 -1.61
C GLN A 264 5.84 -4.69 -0.80
N GLY A 265 5.60 -3.66 0.01
CA GLY A 265 6.60 -3.10 0.94
C GLY A 265 7.18 -4.17 1.87
N ILE A 266 6.34 -5.04 2.44
CA ILE A 266 6.76 -6.19 3.26
C ILE A 266 7.61 -7.17 2.42
N ALA A 267 7.09 -7.61 1.26
CA ALA A 267 7.75 -8.61 0.43
C ALA A 267 9.11 -8.15 -0.12
N CYS A 268 9.26 -6.86 -0.45
CA CYS A 268 10.50 -6.30 -0.97
C CYS A 268 11.52 -5.92 0.11
N SER A 269 11.19 -6.03 1.41
CA SER A 269 12.07 -5.58 2.52
C SER A 269 12.32 -6.64 3.60
N VAL A 270 11.28 -7.32 4.11
CA VAL A 270 11.42 -8.24 5.25
C VAL A 270 12.40 -9.38 4.97
N PRO A 271 12.38 -10.06 3.80
CA PRO A 271 13.38 -11.08 3.49
C PRO A 271 14.82 -10.54 3.53
N LEU A 272 15.06 -9.32 3.04
CA LEU A 272 16.38 -8.69 3.00
C LEU A 272 16.88 -8.33 4.39
N ILE A 273 15.99 -7.81 5.23
CA ILE A 273 16.31 -7.48 6.62
C ILE A 273 16.70 -8.75 7.37
N VAL A 274 15.91 -9.82 7.23
CA VAL A 274 16.23 -11.11 7.86
C VAL A 274 17.56 -11.64 7.35
N TYR A 275 17.76 -11.71 6.03
CA TYR A 275 18.99 -12.23 5.42
C TYR A 275 20.23 -11.46 5.92
N ALA A 276 20.21 -10.13 5.85
CA ALA A 276 21.35 -9.32 6.26
C ALA A 276 21.69 -9.48 7.75
N ARG A 277 20.70 -9.67 8.62
CA ARG A 277 20.92 -9.88 10.06
C ARG A 277 21.43 -11.28 10.37
N GLU A 278 20.92 -12.31 9.70
CA GLU A 278 21.40 -13.69 9.87
C GLU A 278 22.84 -13.87 9.37
N MET A 279 23.22 -13.13 8.32
CA MET A 279 24.57 -13.15 7.76
C MET A 279 25.51 -12.12 8.41
N GLU A 280 25.06 -11.41 9.46
CA GLU A 280 25.83 -10.38 10.17
C GLU A 280 26.43 -9.31 9.25
N LEU A 281 25.70 -8.94 8.19
CA LEU A 281 26.16 -7.97 7.21
C LEU A 281 26.09 -6.55 7.77
N PRO A 282 27.01 -5.67 7.36
CA PRO A 282 27.01 -4.27 7.79
C PRO A 282 25.77 -3.53 7.27
N ASP A 283 25.31 -2.53 8.03
CA ASP A 283 24.08 -1.77 7.72
C ASP A 283 24.11 -1.12 6.33
N TYR A 284 25.28 -0.69 5.85
CA TYR A 284 25.39 -0.12 4.51
C TYR A 284 24.99 -1.13 3.42
N SER A 285 25.31 -2.42 3.57
CA SER A 285 24.91 -3.46 2.61
C SER A 285 23.41 -3.67 2.63
N LEU A 286 22.78 -3.69 3.80
CA LEU A 286 21.33 -3.77 3.93
C LEU A 286 20.65 -2.57 3.28
N TYR A 287 21.14 -1.35 3.55
CA TYR A 287 20.54 -0.14 3.00
C TYR A 287 20.61 -0.09 1.48
N ARG A 288 21.78 -0.41 0.89
CA ARG A 288 21.93 -0.47 -0.57
C ARG A 288 21.02 -1.52 -1.20
N ALA A 289 20.89 -2.70 -0.58
CA ALA A 289 19.98 -3.73 -1.07
C ALA A 289 18.51 -3.33 -0.96
N LEU A 290 18.11 -2.61 0.10
CA LEU A 290 16.75 -2.08 0.23
C LEU A 290 16.49 -1.00 -0.82
N VAL A 291 17.43 -0.09 -1.10
CA VAL A 291 17.30 0.88 -2.21
C VAL A 291 17.08 0.16 -3.53
N PHE A 292 17.94 -0.83 -3.82
CA PHE A 292 17.85 -1.63 -5.04
C PHE A 292 16.49 -2.34 -5.16
N SER A 293 16.06 -3.05 -4.11
CA SER A 293 14.80 -3.80 -4.09
C SER A 293 13.56 -2.91 -4.24
N ASN A 294 13.55 -1.77 -3.54
CA ASN A 294 12.41 -0.85 -3.59
C ASN A 294 12.27 -0.24 -4.99
N LEU A 295 13.36 0.25 -5.60
CA LEU A 295 13.34 0.79 -6.96
C LEU A 295 13.03 -0.27 -8.01
N LEU A 296 13.59 -1.48 -7.87
CA LEU A 296 13.30 -2.59 -8.78
C LEU A 296 11.83 -3.02 -8.73
N THR A 297 11.24 -3.02 -7.53
CA THR A 297 9.79 -3.28 -7.36
C THR A 297 8.96 -2.24 -8.12
N VAL A 298 9.32 -0.95 -8.02
CA VAL A 298 8.64 0.14 -8.75
C VAL A 298 8.82 -0.03 -10.26
N TYR A 299 10.04 -0.32 -10.72
CA TYR A 299 10.35 -0.54 -12.14
C TYR A 299 9.52 -1.68 -12.74
N GLN A 300 9.51 -2.86 -12.11
CA GLN A 300 8.69 -3.99 -12.55
C GLN A 300 7.19 -3.63 -12.60
N LYS A 301 6.72 -2.81 -11.67
CA LYS A 301 5.32 -2.41 -11.58
C LYS A 301 4.87 -1.47 -12.69
N GLN A 302 5.76 -0.71 -13.31
CA GLN A 302 5.41 0.16 -14.44
C GLN A 302 4.83 -0.63 -15.61
N TYR A 303 5.39 -1.81 -15.90
CA TYR A 303 4.94 -2.66 -17.01
C TYR A 303 3.67 -3.45 -16.71
N ILE A 304 3.31 -3.60 -15.43
CA ILE A 304 2.16 -4.39 -14.98
C ILE A 304 0.95 -3.48 -14.67
N GLY A 305 1.20 -2.23 -14.26
CA GLY A 305 0.21 -1.28 -13.78
C GLY A 305 -0.07 -1.40 -12.27
N LYS A 306 -0.50 -0.28 -11.65
CA LYS A 306 -0.73 -0.16 -10.19
C LYS A 306 -1.76 -1.17 -9.65
N LEU A 307 -2.78 -1.54 -10.43
CA LEU A 307 -3.92 -2.38 -9.99
C LEU A 307 -4.26 -3.52 -10.95
N SER A 308 -3.22 -4.20 -11.45
CA SER A 308 -3.35 -5.43 -12.25
C SER A 308 -4.07 -6.55 -11.50
N ALA A 309 -4.67 -7.49 -12.25
CA ALA A 309 -5.13 -8.77 -11.70
C ALA A 309 -3.95 -9.65 -11.21
N PHE A 310 -2.72 -9.35 -11.64
CA PHE A 310 -1.49 -9.95 -11.13
C PHE A 310 -1.12 -9.36 -9.77
N CYS A 311 -0.95 -10.22 -8.76
CA CYS A 311 -0.61 -9.78 -7.41
C CYS A 311 0.79 -9.15 -7.39
N GLY A 312 0.85 -7.85 -7.05
CA GLY A 312 2.12 -7.13 -6.97
C GLY A 312 3.14 -7.71 -5.99
N ALA A 313 2.69 -8.48 -5.00
CA ALA A 313 3.59 -9.14 -4.05
C ALA A 313 4.53 -10.14 -4.74
N VAL A 314 4.15 -10.69 -5.91
CA VAL A 314 5.03 -11.56 -6.71
C VAL A 314 6.20 -10.76 -7.27
N SER A 315 5.94 -9.60 -7.89
CA SER A 315 6.97 -8.67 -8.36
C SER A 315 7.92 -8.27 -7.23
N ALA A 316 7.36 -7.78 -6.12
CA ALA A 316 8.13 -7.40 -4.93
C ALA A 316 8.99 -8.54 -4.37
N SER A 317 8.51 -9.79 -4.42
CA SER A 317 9.28 -10.97 -4.01
C SER A 317 10.42 -11.29 -4.98
N CYS A 318 10.20 -11.11 -6.30
CA CYS A 318 11.25 -11.25 -7.31
C CYS A 318 12.34 -10.18 -7.09
N ALA A 319 11.94 -8.93 -6.84
CA ALA A 319 12.86 -7.84 -6.52
C ALA A 319 13.66 -8.14 -5.25
N ALA A 320 13.06 -8.71 -4.21
CA ALA A 320 13.78 -9.17 -3.03
C ALA A 320 14.81 -10.27 -3.36
N GLY A 321 14.45 -11.26 -4.18
CA GLY A 321 15.40 -12.31 -4.63
C GLY A 321 16.58 -11.74 -5.43
N ALA A 322 16.30 -10.80 -6.33
CA ALA A 322 17.31 -10.05 -7.07
C ALA A 322 18.19 -9.21 -6.13
N ALA A 323 17.62 -8.60 -5.11
CA ALA A 323 18.35 -7.81 -4.11
C ALA A 323 19.23 -8.66 -3.17
N ILE A 324 18.83 -9.89 -2.83
CA ILE A 324 19.73 -10.85 -2.16
C ILE A 324 20.92 -11.16 -3.06
N THR A 325 20.68 -11.40 -4.35
CA THR A 325 21.73 -11.66 -5.34
C THR A 325 22.69 -10.47 -5.45
N TYR A 326 22.15 -9.24 -5.48
CA TYR A 326 22.93 -8.00 -5.42
C TYR A 326 23.77 -7.92 -4.14
N MET A 327 23.17 -8.21 -2.98
CA MET A 327 23.81 -8.11 -1.67
C MET A 327 25.03 -9.04 -1.53
N VAL A 328 25.02 -10.20 -2.21
CA VAL A 328 26.15 -11.15 -2.24
C VAL A 328 27.14 -10.91 -3.39
N GLY A 329 27.05 -9.78 -4.09
CA GLY A 329 27.99 -9.37 -5.14
C GLY A 329 27.71 -9.95 -6.53
N GLY A 330 26.49 -10.45 -6.78
CA GLY A 330 26.10 -10.97 -8.09
C GLY A 330 26.19 -9.93 -9.21
N ASP A 331 26.60 -10.37 -10.39
CA ASP A 331 26.61 -9.51 -11.57
C ASP A 331 25.19 -9.25 -12.12
N ILE A 332 25.07 -8.29 -13.02
CA ILE A 332 23.78 -7.89 -13.58
C ILE A 332 23.12 -8.99 -14.43
N SER A 333 23.91 -9.91 -14.99
CA SER A 333 23.38 -11.02 -15.80
C SER A 333 22.65 -12.04 -14.93
N LEU A 334 23.20 -12.34 -13.75
CA LEU A 334 22.57 -13.20 -12.76
C LEU A 334 21.31 -12.55 -12.17
N ILE A 335 21.36 -11.23 -11.93
CA ILE A 335 20.20 -10.44 -11.51
C ILE A 335 19.09 -10.49 -12.56
N LYS A 336 19.40 -10.23 -13.85
CA LYS A 336 18.42 -10.31 -14.96
C LYS A 336 17.78 -11.68 -15.09
N LYS A 337 18.54 -12.75 -14.83
CA LYS A 337 18.01 -14.12 -14.85
C LYS A 337 16.96 -14.34 -13.77
N ASN A 338 17.26 -13.94 -12.53
CA ASN A 338 16.29 -13.99 -11.42
C ASN A 338 15.09 -13.05 -11.65
N ASP A 339 15.30 -11.93 -12.32
CA ASP A 339 14.24 -10.96 -12.59
C ASP A 339 13.28 -11.39 -13.72
N ARG A 340 13.77 -12.09 -14.74
CA ARG A 340 12.96 -12.54 -15.89
C ARG A 340 12.30 -13.91 -15.70
N GLU A 341 13.01 -14.87 -15.10
CA GLU A 341 12.51 -16.25 -15.03
C GLU A 341 11.34 -16.40 -14.05
N TYR A 342 11.29 -15.62 -12.97
CA TYR A 342 10.27 -15.76 -11.93
C TYR A 342 8.91 -15.14 -12.29
N PRO A 343 8.79 -13.91 -12.82
CA PRO A 343 7.50 -13.36 -13.24
C PRO A 343 6.88 -14.13 -14.40
N CYS A 344 7.68 -14.56 -15.39
CA CYS A 344 7.20 -15.30 -16.56
C CYS A 344 6.55 -16.65 -16.22
N GLN A 345 6.99 -17.31 -15.14
CA GLN A 345 6.37 -18.56 -14.68
C GLN A 345 4.96 -18.36 -14.12
N TYR A 346 4.61 -17.16 -13.66
CA TYR A 346 3.32 -16.86 -13.02
C TYR A 346 2.41 -15.92 -13.80
N SER A 347 2.95 -15.12 -14.73
CA SER A 347 2.19 -14.11 -15.49
C SER A 347 1.73 -14.59 -16.88
N GLY A 348 2.30 -15.69 -17.41
CA GLY A 348 2.02 -16.18 -18.76
C GLY A 348 2.49 -15.26 -19.90
N ASN A 349 3.11 -14.12 -19.57
CA ASN A 349 3.69 -13.18 -20.53
C ASN A 349 5.20 -13.13 -20.34
N HIS A 350 5.93 -13.28 -21.45
CA HIS A 350 7.35 -12.98 -21.51
C HIS A 350 7.55 -11.46 -21.41
N LEU A 351 8.20 -11.00 -20.34
CA LEU A 351 8.70 -9.63 -20.20
C LEU A 351 9.97 -9.42 -21.03
#